data_AF-A0A7K1BZZ8-F1
#
_entry.id   AF-A0A7K1BZZ8-F1
#
_cell.length_a   1.000
_cell.length_b   1.000
_cell.length_c   1.000
_cell.angle_alpha   90.00
_cell.angle_beta   90.00
_cell.angle_gamma   90.00
#
_symmetry.space_group_name_H-M   'P 1'
#
loop_
_entity.id
_entity.type
_entity.pdbx_description
1 polymer ?
#
loop_
_entity_poly.entity_id
_entity_poly.type
_entity_poly.pdbx_seq_one_letter_code
_entity_poly.pdbx_strand_id
1 'polypeptide(L)'
;MLGVREKLISQRRARIAFGLITALAAGLVNVVTAPAATAATSVTLSDTDALAFVKTNAVVIRGTAAIASAGTAKNDIVLYKNVGTFGGVAIDAAVTTVDIASGSISNFDNPGSATTATGYLNNFMMNTVGGEATVKFEFFKAGTYTAPNTGIPVVLQNVKVTSIDLDSSGTNGFQYSDFTGFQKYSMMNPTNLAVQPLDNPARVRFIATKTGARSSVPEDQVLIKYDAMQTMQVNFGNVVAGQTNYFGLVFGGWPGTGVPVEYPNVFNAPPTSESTGLKVLDTTTAASFTVIPISSFPFADADNNPFTQVKIATVSAG
;
A
#
# COMPACT_ATOMS: atom_id res chain seq x y z
N MET A 1 -76.30 -47.65 -7.78
CA MET A 1 -77.33 -46.72 -7.28
C MET A 1 -76.75 -46.03 -6.05
N LEU A 2 -76.92 -44.70 -5.98
CA LEU A 2 -76.55 -43.76 -4.91
C LEU A 2 -76.69 -44.37 -3.50
N GLY A 3 -75.96 -44.00 -2.45
CA GLY A 3 -75.09 -42.87 -2.18
C GLY A 3 -75.00 -42.64 -0.65
N VAL A 4 -73.90 -41.98 -0.23
CA VAL A 4 -73.81 -41.00 0.87
C VAL A 4 -73.86 -41.47 2.35
N ARG A 5 -72.66 -41.41 2.96
CA ARG A 5 -72.24 -40.91 4.31
C ARG A 5 -72.90 -41.45 5.59
N GLU A 6 -72.08 -41.98 6.51
CA GLU A 6 -71.68 -41.26 7.75
C GLU A 6 -70.58 -41.97 8.59
N LYS A 7 -69.76 -41.09 9.17
CA LYS A 7 -68.65 -41.13 10.14
C LYS A 7 -68.53 -42.27 11.20
N LEU A 8 -67.24 -42.56 11.47
CA LEU A 8 -66.52 -42.63 12.77
C LEU A 8 -66.09 -44.01 13.31
N ILE A 9 -64.81 -44.03 13.75
CA ILE A 9 -64.16 -44.85 14.80
C ILE A 9 -63.10 -45.86 14.33
N SER A 10 -61.92 -45.69 14.93
CA SER A 10 -60.85 -46.68 15.17
C SER A 10 -59.91 -47.03 14.01
N GLN A 11 -58.70 -46.44 14.04
CA GLN A 11 -57.50 -47.20 13.68
C GLN A 11 -56.47 -47.14 14.82
N ARG A 12 -56.29 -48.31 15.43
CA ARG A 12 -55.12 -48.71 16.21
C ARG A 12 -54.05 -49.22 15.25
N ARG A 13 -52.79 -48.77 15.48
CA ARG A 13 -51.50 -49.43 15.16
C ARG A 13 -51.15 -49.46 13.66
N ALA A 14 -49.95 -49.05 13.24
CA ALA A 14 -48.70 -49.68 13.63
C ALA A 14 -47.49 -48.74 13.60
N ARG A 15 -46.52 -49.10 14.45
CA ARG A 15 -45.23 -48.46 14.71
C ARG A 15 -44.30 -48.60 13.49
N ILE A 16 -43.61 -47.54 13.12
CA ILE A 16 -42.25 -47.62 12.55
C ILE A 16 -41.39 -46.62 13.31
N ALA A 17 -40.33 -47.15 13.91
CA ALA A 17 -39.35 -46.43 14.70
C ALA A 17 -38.51 -45.52 13.79
N PHE A 18 -38.28 -44.29 14.25
CA PHE A 18 -37.07 -43.54 13.91
C PHE A 18 -36.53 -42.97 15.21
N GLY A 19 -35.42 -43.55 15.67
CA GLY A 19 -34.66 -43.04 16.80
C GLY A 19 -34.10 -41.67 16.44
N LEU A 20 -34.38 -40.69 17.30
CA LEU A 20 -33.65 -39.43 17.37
C LEU A 20 -32.22 -39.74 17.81
N ILE A 21 -31.28 -39.70 16.86
CA ILE A 21 -29.87 -39.48 17.17
C ILE A 21 -29.59 -38.04 16.74
N THR A 22 -29.89 -37.09 17.62
CA THR A 22 -29.35 -35.74 17.51
C THR A 22 -27.94 -35.80 18.07
N ALA A 23 -26.96 -36.07 17.22
CA ALA A 23 -25.56 -35.90 17.57
C ALA A 23 -25.32 -34.40 17.81
N LEU A 24 -25.26 -34.00 19.08
CA LEU A 24 -24.75 -32.69 19.48
C LEU A 24 -23.24 -32.72 19.21
N ALA A 25 -22.86 -32.36 17.99
CA ALA A 25 -21.48 -32.04 17.68
C ALA A 25 -21.12 -30.78 18.48
N ALA A 26 -20.51 -30.98 19.66
CA ALA A 26 -19.78 -29.93 20.35
C ALA A 26 -18.60 -29.57 19.45
N GLY A 27 -18.83 -28.69 18.49
CA GLY A 27 -17.78 -28.07 17.71
C GLY A 27 -16.87 -27.36 18.71
N LEU A 28 -15.63 -27.86 18.84
CA LEU A 28 -14.55 -27.07 19.39
C LEU A 28 -14.45 -25.82 18.51
N VAL A 29 -15.04 -24.73 18.99
CA VAL A 29 -14.67 -23.39 18.55
C VAL A 29 -13.24 -23.23 19.02
N ASN A 30 -12.28 -23.58 18.16
CA ASN A 30 -10.94 -23.05 18.31
C ASN A 30 -11.09 -21.54 18.17
N VAL A 31 -11.16 -20.85 19.30
CA VAL A 31 -10.88 -19.42 19.37
C VAL A 31 -9.39 -19.34 19.02
N VAL A 32 -9.11 -19.27 17.72
CA VAL A 32 -7.82 -18.83 17.24
C VAL A 32 -7.75 -17.40 17.72
N THR A 33 -7.10 -17.19 18.86
CA THR A 33 -6.72 -15.85 19.30
C THR A 33 -5.84 -15.32 18.19
N ALA A 34 -6.38 -14.44 17.35
CA ALA A 34 -5.57 -13.71 16.40
C ALA A 34 -4.42 -13.10 17.20
N PRO A 35 -3.15 -13.26 16.76
CA PRO A 35 -2.06 -12.62 17.45
C PRO A 35 -2.38 -11.13 17.57
N ALA A 36 -2.22 -10.59 18.79
CA ALA A 36 -2.49 -9.18 19.03
C ALA A 36 -1.71 -8.36 18.00
N ALA A 37 -2.43 -7.60 17.16
CA ALA A 37 -1.80 -6.68 16.23
C ALA A 37 -0.95 -5.70 17.06
N THR A 38 0.36 -5.68 16.81
CA THR A 38 1.21 -4.72 17.50
C THR A 38 0.91 -3.34 16.95
N ALA A 39 0.66 -2.38 17.84
CA ALA A 39 0.32 -1.01 17.45
C ALA A 39 1.41 -0.44 16.54
N ALA A 40 0.99 0.26 15.48
CA ALA A 40 1.91 0.95 14.60
C ALA A 40 2.67 2.05 15.37
N THR A 41 3.94 2.24 15.03
CA THR A 41 4.76 3.33 15.58
C THR A 41 4.76 4.50 14.61
N SER A 42 4.34 5.68 15.05
CA SER A 42 4.43 6.89 14.22
C SER A 42 5.79 7.56 14.38
N VAL A 43 6.38 7.99 13.27
CA VAL A 43 7.70 8.65 13.22
C VAL A 43 7.57 9.90 12.36
N THR A 44 7.90 11.06 12.92
CA THR A 44 7.89 12.33 12.19
C THR A 44 9.25 12.58 11.56
N LEU A 45 9.27 12.81 10.25
CA LEU A 45 10.47 13.22 9.52
C LEU A 45 10.60 14.74 9.53
N SER A 46 11.83 15.20 9.68
CA SER A 46 12.25 16.58 9.46
C SER A 46 12.44 16.86 7.98
N ASP A 47 12.54 18.14 7.62
CA ASP A 47 12.65 18.54 6.22
C ASP A 47 13.89 18.01 5.50
N THR A 48 14.95 17.69 6.26
CA THR A 48 16.25 17.20 5.80
C THR A 48 16.39 15.69 5.88
N ASP A 49 15.41 14.98 6.45
CA ASP A 49 15.47 13.53 6.57
C ASP A 49 15.28 12.86 5.20
N ALA A 50 15.99 11.76 5.00
CA ALA A 50 15.97 10.97 3.78
C ALA A 50 16.05 9.48 4.13
N LEU A 51 15.26 8.65 3.45
CA LEU A 51 15.25 7.20 3.69
C LEU A 51 16.18 6.50 2.73
N ALA A 52 17.13 5.76 3.27
CA ALA A 52 18.23 5.13 2.56
C ALA A 52 17.96 3.69 2.08
N PHE A 53 17.55 3.49 0.82
CA PHE A 53 17.48 2.20 0.14
C PHE A 53 18.85 1.69 -0.32
N VAL A 54 19.69 1.24 0.61
CA VAL A 54 21.04 0.73 0.32
C VAL A 54 21.01 -0.74 -0.11
N LYS A 55 21.29 -1.01 -1.39
CA LYS A 55 21.26 -2.37 -1.98
C LYS A 55 22.10 -3.41 -1.21
N THR A 56 23.28 -3.04 -0.71
CA THR A 56 24.15 -3.97 0.03
C THR A 56 23.56 -4.40 1.37
N ASN A 57 22.58 -3.66 1.89
CA ASN A 57 21.85 -3.98 3.12
C ASN A 57 20.52 -4.72 2.82
N ALA A 58 20.22 -4.97 1.54
CA ALA A 58 18.98 -5.61 1.15
C ALA A 58 19.03 -7.13 1.37
N VAL A 59 17.89 -7.71 1.72
CA VAL A 59 17.69 -9.14 1.93
C VAL A 59 16.46 -9.57 1.14
N VAL A 60 16.54 -10.71 0.45
CA VAL A 60 15.40 -11.30 -0.24
C VAL A 60 14.51 -12.00 0.78
N ILE A 61 13.27 -11.54 0.92
CA ILE A 61 12.26 -12.21 1.77
C ILE A 61 11.46 -13.22 0.94
N ARG A 62 11.20 -12.91 -0.32
CA ARG A 62 10.53 -13.77 -1.27
C ARG A 62 11.04 -13.48 -2.69
N GLY A 63 11.27 -14.53 -3.47
CA GLY A 63 11.75 -14.43 -4.85
C GLY A 63 13.09 -15.12 -5.05
N THR A 64 13.78 -14.76 -6.14
CA THR A 64 15.11 -15.31 -6.47
C THR A 64 16.16 -14.84 -5.48
N ALA A 65 17.07 -15.73 -5.04
CA ALA A 65 18.05 -15.43 -4.00
C ALA A 65 19.03 -14.29 -4.34
N ALA A 66 19.29 -14.03 -5.62
CA ALA A 66 20.16 -12.95 -6.04
C ALA A 66 19.40 -11.62 -6.04
N ILE A 67 19.83 -10.63 -5.24
CA ILE A 67 19.18 -9.31 -5.12
C ILE A 67 19.01 -8.61 -6.48
N ALA A 68 19.96 -8.77 -7.40
CA ALA A 68 19.88 -8.20 -8.75
C ALA A 68 18.69 -8.72 -9.59
N SER A 69 18.14 -9.87 -9.21
CA SER A 69 16.97 -10.51 -9.83
C SER A 69 15.84 -10.75 -8.80
N ALA A 70 15.99 -10.21 -7.59
CA ALA A 70 14.96 -10.25 -6.56
C ALA A 70 14.10 -9.00 -6.74
N GLY A 71 12.78 -9.16 -6.79
CA GLY A 71 11.88 -8.04 -7.08
C GLY A 71 11.47 -7.94 -8.54
N THR A 72 11.91 -8.85 -9.42
CA THR A 72 11.56 -8.79 -10.85
C THR A 72 10.28 -9.53 -11.20
N ALA A 73 9.80 -10.42 -10.31
CA ALA A 73 8.57 -11.17 -10.50
C ALA A 73 7.45 -10.67 -9.58
N LYS A 74 6.21 -10.91 -10.00
CA LYS A 74 5.02 -10.64 -9.18
C LYS A 74 5.11 -11.39 -7.85
N ASN A 75 4.83 -10.67 -6.76
CA ASN A 75 4.94 -11.07 -5.36
C ASN A 75 6.36 -11.25 -4.82
N ASP A 76 7.42 -10.89 -5.56
CA ASP A 76 8.75 -10.80 -4.97
C ASP A 76 8.80 -9.70 -3.90
N ILE A 77 9.58 -9.93 -2.85
CA ILE A 77 9.74 -9.02 -1.72
C ILE A 77 11.22 -8.89 -1.38
N VAL A 78 11.71 -7.66 -1.44
CA VAL A 78 13.07 -7.27 -1.03
C VAL A 78 12.98 -6.36 0.18
N LEU A 79 13.66 -6.73 1.27
CA LEU A 79 13.72 -5.96 2.51
C LEU A 79 15.02 -5.16 2.56
N TYR A 80 14.93 -3.85 2.64
CA TYR A 80 16.05 -2.95 2.88
C TYR A 80 16.20 -2.73 4.39
N LYS A 81 17.33 -3.19 4.94
CA LYS A 81 17.64 -3.05 6.36
C LYS A 81 18.10 -1.63 6.67
N ASN A 82 17.57 -1.06 7.76
CA ASN A 82 17.95 0.24 8.28
C ASN A 82 17.95 1.35 7.21
N VAL A 83 16.78 1.62 6.63
CA VAL A 83 16.58 2.77 5.73
C VAL A 83 16.65 4.12 6.46
N GLY A 84 16.78 4.13 7.77
CA GLY A 84 16.99 5.34 8.55
C GLY A 84 16.69 5.14 10.02
N THR A 85 17.15 6.08 10.84
CA THR A 85 16.79 6.16 12.26
C THR A 85 16.35 7.57 12.57
N PHE A 86 15.07 7.74 12.91
CA PHE A 86 14.47 9.05 13.18
C PHE A 86 13.72 9.01 14.50
N GLY A 87 13.88 10.03 15.35
CA GLY A 87 13.30 10.03 16.69
C GLY A 87 13.68 8.82 17.55
N GLY A 88 14.83 8.19 17.30
CA GLY A 88 15.27 6.96 17.98
C GLY A 88 14.65 5.66 17.47
N VAL A 89 13.81 5.70 16.42
CA VAL A 89 13.21 4.52 15.79
C VAL A 89 14.00 4.18 14.52
N ALA A 90 14.71 3.06 14.54
CA ALA A 90 15.31 2.48 13.32
C ALA A 90 14.24 1.79 12.48
N ILE A 91 14.31 1.96 11.16
CA ILE A 91 13.26 1.55 10.21
C ILE A 91 13.84 0.63 9.14
N ASP A 92 13.18 -0.50 8.87
CA ASP A 92 13.37 -1.32 7.67
C ASP A 92 12.26 -1.00 6.66
N ALA A 93 12.52 -1.16 5.35
CA ALA A 93 11.52 -1.01 4.30
C ALA A 93 11.38 -2.28 3.48
N ALA A 94 10.16 -2.81 3.35
CA ALA A 94 9.84 -3.89 2.44
C ALA A 94 9.35 -3.32 1.10
N VAL A 95 9.99 -3.74 0.01
CA VAL A 95 9.61 -3.38 -1.35
C VAL A 95 9.06 -4.62 -2.05
N THR A 96 7.80 -4.56 -2.44
CA THR A 96 7.07 -5.66 -3.06
C THR A 96 6.71 -5.31 -4.49
N THR A 97 7.01 -6.22 -5.42
CA THR A 97 6.50 -6.12 -6.80
C THR A 97 5.08 -6.69 -6.83
N VAL A 98 4.08 -5.81 -6.86
CA VAL A 98 2.67 -6.17 -6.70
C VAL A 98 2.10 -6.74 -7.98
N ASP A 99 2.41 -6.11 -9.12
CA ASP A 99 1.88 -6.52 -10.41
C ASP A 99 2.80 -6.09 -11.56
N ILE A 100 2.72 -6.81 -12.67
CA ILE A 100 3.39 -6.48 -13.92
C ILE A 100 2.36 -6.69 -15.04
N ALA A 101 1.93 -5.62 -15.68
CA ALA A 101 0.91 -5.64 -16.70
C ALA A 101 1.55 -5.49 -18.08
N SER A 102 1.48 -6.55 -18.90
CA SER A 102 1.97 -6.56 -20.30
C SER A 102 3.45 -6.15 -20.44
N GLY A 103 4.29 -6.56 -19.49
CA GLY A 103 5.68 -6.12 -19.38
C GLY A 103 6.58 -7.04 -18.57
N SER A 104 7.77 -6.55 -18.25
CA SER A 104 8.71 -7.17 -17.31
C SER A 104 9.54 -6.12 -16.59
N ILE A 105 10.09 -6.47 -15.42
CA ILE A 105 11.14 -5.71 -14.77
C ILE A 105 12.47 -6.37 -15.14
N SER A 106 13.30 -5.72 -15.94
CA SER A 106 14.58 -6.29 -16.39
C SER A 106 15.68 -6.12 -15.34
N ASN A 107 15.63 -5.06 -14.55
CA ASN A 107 16.58 -4.79 -13.48
C ASN A 107 15.85 -4.16 -12.28
N PHE A 108 16.03 -4.75 -11.10
CA PHE A 108 15.50 -4.25 -9.83
C PHE A 108 16.62 -3.61 -9.00
N ASP A 109 16.33 -2.43 -8.46
CA ASP A 109 17.23 -1.58 -7.68
C ASP A 109 18.62 -1.44 -8.34
N ASN A 110 18.65 -0.91 -9.55
CA ASN A 110 19.85 -0.89 -10.38
C ASN A 110 20.40 0.53 -10.58
N PRO A 111 21.48 0.90 -9.85
CA PRO A 111 22.21 2.13 -10.13
C PRO A 111 22.64 2.19 -11.60
N GLY A 112 22.49 3.36 -12.23
CA GLY A 112 22.76 3.55 -13.66
C GLY A 112 21.52 3.50 -14.55
N SER A 113 20.36 3.14 -13.99
CA SER A 113 19.08 3.15 -14.71
C SER A 113 18.59 4.59 -14.97
N ALA A 114 18.13 5.28 -13.93
CA ALA A 114 17.65 6.66 -14.02
C ALA A 114 18.73 7.70 -13.69
N THR A 115 19.80 7.27 -13.04
CA THR A 115 20.96 8.10 -12.73
C THR A 115 22.19 7.22 -12.53
N THR A 116 23.34 7.68 -13.03
CA THR A 116 24.63 7.02 -12.85
C THR A 116 25.23 7.25 -11.47
N ALA A 117 24.60 8.09 -10.65
CA ALA A 117 25.01 8.31 -9.28
C ALA A 117 24.97 7.01 -8.49
N THR A 118 26.16 6.46 -8.28
CA THR A 118 26.38 5.23 -7.54
C THR A 118 26.20 5.57 -6.06
N GLY A 119 25.09 5.14 -5.46
CA GLY A 119 24.91 5.29 -4.02
C GLY A 119 24.44 6.66 -3.53
N TYR A 120 23.44 7.28 -4.16
CA TYR A 120 22.54 8.05 -3.31
C TYR A 120 21.82 7.04 -2.43
N LEU A 121 22.18 7.05 -1.15
CA LEU A 121 21.71 6.10 -0.15
C LEU A 121 20.20 5.97 -0.20
N ASN A 122 19.47 7.01 -0.64
CA ASN A 122 18.03 7.15 -0.63
C ASN A 122 17.27 6.88 -1.94
N ASN A 123 17.91 6.25 -2.93
CA ASN A 123 17.28 6.01 -4.22
C ASN A 123 16.86 4.55 -4.43
N PHE A 124 15.69 4.34 -5.01
CA PHE A 124 15.25 3.06 -5.57
C PHE A 124 15.14 3.19 -7.09
N MET A 125 15.76 2.29 -7.87
CA MET A 125 15.78 2.40 -9.33
C MET A 125 15.30 1.14 -10.03
N MET A 126 14.57 1.27 -11.13
CA MET A 126 14.11 0.10 -11.87
C MET A 126 14.04 0.31 -13.37
N ASN A 127 14.18 -0.80 -14.09
CA ASN A 127 13.94 -0.87 -15.53
C ASN A 127 12.70 -1.69 -15.80
N THR A 128 11.80 -1.14 -16.62
CA THR A 128 10.69 -1.92 -17.18
C THR A 128 10.87 -2.04 -18.69
N VAL A 129 10.44 -3.19 -19.22
CA VAL A 129 10.37 -3.44 -20.67
C VAL A 129 8.93 -3.78 -21.01
N GLY A 130 8.30 -2.86 -21.74
CA GLY A 130 6.87 -2.92 -22.06
C GLY A 130 5.96 -2.75 -20.84
N GLY A 131 4.76 -2.24 -21.09
CA GLY A 131 3.69 -2.21 -20.09
C GLY A 131 3.97 -1.35 -18.86
N GLU A 132 3.41 -1.79 -17.74
CA GLU A 132 3.46 -1.13 -16.44
C GLU A 132 3.89 -2.12 -15.34
N ALA A 133 4.65 -1.65 -14.36
CA ALA A 133 4.95 -2.38 -13.14
C ALA A 133 4.44 -1.62 -11.90
N THR A 134 3.80 -2.33 -10.97
CA THR A 134 3.35 -1.79 -9.69
C THR A 134 4.31 -2.22 -8.59
N VAL A 135 4.87 -1.25 -7.86
CA VAL A 135 5.75 -1.50 -6.71
C VAL A 135 5.13 -0.90 -5.45
N LYS A 136 5.16 -1.65 -4.36
CA LYS A 136 4.65 -1.24 -3.05
C LYS A 136 5.79 -1.14 -2.04
N PHE A 137 5.81 -0.05 -1.28
CA PHE A 137 6.74 0.21 -0.19
C PHE A 137 5.98 0.17 1.13
N GLU A 138 6.49 -0.58 2.10
CA GLU A 138 5.95 -0.70 3.46
C GLU A 138 7.08 -0.54 4.48
N PHE A 139 6.81 0.13 5.60
CA PHE A 139 7.83 0.48 6.60
C PHE A 139 7.57 -0.23 7.93
N PHE A 140 8.64 -0.73 8.53
CA PHE A 140 8.59 -1.51 9.76
C PHE A 140 9.69 -1.10 10.71
N LYS A 141 9.47 -1.29 12.02
CA LYS A 141 10.55 -1.16 13.00
C LYS A 141 11.66 -2.15 12.65
N ALA A 142 12.91 -1.69 12.65
CA ALA A 142 14.05 -2.48 12.22
C ALA A 142 14.11 -3.85 12.92
N GLY A 143 14.35 -4.90 12.14
CA GLY A 143 14.47 -6.28 12.62
C GLY A 143 13.14 -6.99 12.90
N THR A 144 12.00 -6.32 12.80
CA THR A 144 10.69 -6.94 13.13
C THR A 144 10.05 -7.66 11.93
N TYR A 145 10.28 -7.17 10.70
CA TYR A 145 9.79 -7.81 9.48
C TYR A 145 10.73 -8.95 9.06
N THR A 146 10.22 -10.17 9.08
CA THR A 146 11.00 -11.39 8.78
C THR A 146 10.35 -12.27 7.71
N ALA A 147 9.06 -12.09 7.48
CA ALA A 147 8.26 -12.79 6.48
C ALA A 147 7.04 -11.93 6.08
N PRO A 148 6.32 -12.27 5.00
CA PRO A 148 5.06 -11.63 4.66
C PRO A 148 4.10 -11.60 5.87
N ASN A 149 3.42 -10.47 6.07
CA ASN A 149 2.46 -10.26 7.17
C ASN A 149 3.08 -10.32 8.58
N THR A 150 4.39 -10.07 8.72
CA THR A 150 5.06 -9.90 10.01
C THR A 150 5.51 -8.45 10.20
N GLY A 151 6.13 -8.15 11.35
CA GLY A 151 6.72 -6.84 11.64
C GLY A 151 5.79 -5.90 12.39
N ILE A 152 6.41 -4.91 13.04
CA ILE A 152 5.72 -3.80 13.70
C ILE A 152 5.67 -2.66 12.68
N PRO A 153 4.48 -2.29 12.17
CA PRO A 153 4.39 -1.26 11.15
C PRO A 153 4.86 0.10 11.67
N VAL A 154 5.45 0.90 10.78
CA VAL A 154 5.82 2.29 11.03
C VAL A 154 5.00 3.19 10.12
N VAL A 155 4.36 4.20 10.71
CA VAL A 155 3.72 5.29 9.99
C VAL A 155 4.70 6.45 9.95
N LEU A 156 5.21 6.77 8.76
CA LEU A 156 6.09 7.92 8.56
C LEU A 156 5.24 9.18 8.35
N GLN A 157 5.62 10.31 8.94
CA GLN A 157 4.96 11.60 8.73
C GLN A 157 5.91 12.57 8.01
N ASN A 158 5.35 13.49 7.22
CA ASN A 158 6.07 14.47 6.40
C ASN A 158 7.03 13.83 5.39
N VAL A 159 6.56 12.80 4.68
CA VAL A 159 7.41 12.06 3.73
C VAL A 159 7.49 12.80 2.41
N LYS A 160 8.70 12.86 1.87
CA LYS A 160 9.02 13.41 0.56
C LYS A 160 9.58 12.31 -0.34
N VAL A 161 9.04 12.18 -1.54
CA VAL A 161 9.50 11.20 -2.53
C VAL A 161 9.56 11.86 -3.90
N THR A 162 10.73 11.94 -4.53
CA THR A 162 10.86 12.46 -5.90
C THR A 162 10.90 11.31 -6.90
N SER A 163 9.97 11.28 -7.85
CA SER A 163 10.12 10.48 -9.07
C SER A 163 11.01 11.22 -10.05
N ILE A 164 12.03 10.54 -10.56
CA ILE A 164 13.03 11.08 -11.47
C ILE A 164 13.05 10.33 -12.79
N ASP A 165 13.59 11.01 -13.80
CA ASP A 165 13.80 10.46 -15.14
C ASP A 165 12.47 10.14 -15.84
N LEU A 166 11.46 10.99 -15.68
CA LEU A 166 10.21 10.88 -16.44
C LEU A 166 10.39 11.55 -17.80
N ASP A 167 10.95 10.80 -18.76
CA ASP A 167 11.26 11.29 -20.10
C ASP A 167 10.53 10.48 -21.20
N SER A 168 11.14 10.37 -22.39
CA SER A 168 10.58 9.60 -23.48
C SER A 168 11.59 8.61 -24.05
N SER A 169 11.21 7.33 -24.17
CA SER A 169 11.99 6.27 -24.86
C SER A 169 11.92 6.38 -26.40
N GLY A 170 11.99 7.60 -26.94
CA GLY A 170 11.91 7.90 -28.37
C GLY A 170 10.90 8.98 -28.70
N THR A 171 10.26 8.91 -29.87
CA THR A 171 9.37 9.98 -30.36
C THR A 171 8.04 10.06 -29.61
N ASN A 172 7.45 8.94 -29.19
CA ASN A 172 6.14 8.90 -28.53
C ASN A 172 6.10 8.02 -27.27
N GLY A 173 7.25 7.50 -26.84
CA GLY A 173 7.36 6.60 -25.70
C GLY A 173 7.37 7.37 -24.39
N PHE A 174 6.34 8.15 -24.10
CA PHE A 174 6.29 8.95 -22.87
C PHE A 174 6.19 8.06 -21.64
N GLN A 175 7.16 8.21 -20.75
CA GLN A 175 7.20 7.53 -19.47
C GLN A 175 6.30 8.25 -18.46
N TYR A 176 5.80 7.49 -17.49
CA TYR A 176 5.00 8.03 -16.42
C TYR A 176 5.26 7.33 -15.08
N SER A 177 4.94 8.03 -14.01
CA SER A 177 4.71 7.45 -12.69
C SER A 177 3.32 7.84 -12.19
N ASP A 178 2.58 6.86 -11.68
CA ASP A 178 1.31 7.12 -11.01
C ASP A 178 1.44 6.94 -9.49
N PHE A 179 0.84 7.86 -8.74
CA PHE A 179 0.84 7.91 -7.28
C PHE A 179 -0.58 8.00 -6.73
N THR A 180 -0.76 7.59 -5.47
CA THR A 180 -2.00 7.72 -4.69
C THR A 180 -1.69 8.29 -3.30
N GLY A 181 -2.71 8.83 -2.61
CA GLY A 181 -2.67 9.10 -1.16
C GLY A 181 -1.82 10.27 -0.69
N PHE A 182 -1.34 11.10 -1.61
CA PHE A 182 -0.47 12.23 -1.31
C PHE A 182 -1.22 13.56 -1.34
N GLN A 183 -0.75 14.53 -0.55
CA GLN A 183 -1.44 15.80 -0.33
C GLN A 183 -0.94 16.90 -1.26
N LYS A 184 0.34 16.86 -1.62
CA LYS A 184 0.95 17.88 -2.48
C LYS A 184 1.98 17.27 -3.41
N TYR A 185 2.24 17.97 -4.51
CA TYR A 185 3.35 17.68 -5.39
C TYR A 185 4.11 18.95 -5.75
N SER A 186 5.34 18.82 -6.24
CA SER A 186 6.14 19.95 -6.69
C SER A 186 6.90 19.59 -7.97
N MET A 187 6.95 20.53 -8.92
CA MET A 187 7.64 20.39 -10.21
C MET A 187 8.30 21.71 -10.58
N MET A 188 9.23 21.69 -11.53
CA MET A 188 9.79 22.94 -12.06
C MET A 188 8.74 23.80 -12.77
N ASN A 189 9.03 25.10 -12.91
CA ASN A 189 8.26 25.99 -13.76
C ASN A 189 9.22 26.79 -14.66
N PRO A 190 9.27 26.51 -15.97
CA PRO A 190 8.47 25.53 -16.71
C PRO A 190 8.78 24.05 -16.33
N THR A 191 7.82 23.15 -16.56
CA THR A 191 7.97 21.68 -16.41
C THR A 191 7.85 20.98 -17.76
N ASN A 192 8.39 19.76 -17.87
CA ASN A 192 8.18 18.86 -19.00
C ASN A 192 7.12 17.78 -18.71
N LEU A 193 6.43 17.87 -17.57
CA LEU A 193 5.43 16.90 -17.15
C LEU A 193 4.01 17.45 -17.28
N ALA A 194 3.07 16.57 -17.63
CA ALA A 194 1.65 16.79 -17.45
C ALA A 194 1.14 15.98 -16.25
N VAL A 195 0.09 16.49 -15.60
CA VAL A 195 -0.57 15.85 -14.46
C VAL A 195 -1.98 15.43 -14.89
N GLN A 196 -2.34 14.17 -14.69
CA GLN A 196 -3.61 13.58 -15.15
C GLN A 196 -4.22 12.68 -14.07
N PRO A 197 -5.50 12.83 -13.71
CA PRO A 197 -6.20 11.84 -12.91
C PRO A 197 -6.53 10.60 -13.75
N LEU A 198 -6.54 9.44 -13.11
CA LEU A 198 -7.03 8.16 -13.63
C LEU A 198 -8.13 7.66 -12.69
N ASP A 199 -9.21 7.08 -13.24
CA ASP A 199 -10.41 6.73 -12.45
C ASP A 199 -10.59 5.22 -12.20
N ASN A 200 -9.72 4.36 -12.73
CA ASN A 200 -9.84 2.91 -12.55
C ASN A 200 -8.50 2.16 -12.69
N PRO A 201 -7.77 1.93 -11.59
CA PRO A 201 -8.02 2.46 -10.24
C PRO A 201 -7.72 3.97 -10.16
N ALA A 202 -8.23 4.62 -9.11
CA ALA A 202 -7.98 6.03 -8.82
C ALA A 202 -6.47 6.28 -8.61
N ARG A 203 -5.85 7.12 -9.44
CA ARG A 203 -4.43 7.51 -9.34
C ARG A 203 -4.17 8.88 -9.95
N VAL A 204 -3.05 9.51 -9.59
CA VAL A 204 -2.54 10.70 -10.26
C VAL A 204 -1.30 10.33 -11.06
N ARG A 205 -1.39 10.47 -12.37
CA ARG A 205 -0.32 10.25 -13.34
C ARG A 205 0.50 11.52 -13.55
N PHE A 206 1.81 11.39 -13.43
CA PHE A 206 2.79 12.36 -13.90
C PHE A 206 3.47 11.77 -15.13
N ILE A 207 3.31 12.42 -16.28
CA ILE A 207 3.72 11.88 -17.58
C ILE A 207 4.57 12.88 -18.36
N ALA A 208 5.62 12.40 -19.01
CA ALA A 208 6.45 13.20 -19.88
C ALA A 208 5.64 13.79 -21.06
N THR A 209 5.99 15.01 -21.46
CA THR A 209 5.34 15.71 -22.59
C THR A 209 6.30 16.01 -23.74
N LYS A 210 7.61 15.93 -23.49
CA LYS A 210 8.64 16.19 -24.49
C LYS A 210 9.18 14.90 -25.07
N THR A 211 9.32 14.88 -26.40
CA THR A 211 9.85 13.75 -27.17
C THR A 211 11.37 13.64 -27.02
N GLY A 212 11.88 12.43 -27.24
CA GLY A 212 13.31 12.11 -27.16
C GLY A 212 13.79 11.81 -25.74
N ALA A 213 14.70 10.85 -25.64
CA ALA A 213 15.38 10.50 -24.40
C ALA A 213 16.29 11.64 -23.96
N ARG A 214 16.35 11.87 -22.66
CA ARG A 214 17.11 12.96 -22.05
C ARG A 214 17.89 12.43 -20.86
N SER A 215 18.95 13.15 -20.49
CA SER A 215 19.51 12.98 -19.15
C SER A 215 18.46 13.43 -18.13
N SER A 216 18.29 12.72 -17.03
CA SER A 216 17.42 13.12 -15.91
C SER A 216 17.60 14.59 -15.51
N VAL A 217 16.79 15.48 -16.08
CA VAL A 217 16.79 16.93 -15.80
C VAL A 217 15.71 17.28 -14.78
N PRO A 218 15.88 18.36 -13.99
CA PRO A 218 14.89 18.75 -12.97
C PRO A 218 13.46 18.93 -13.50
N GLU A 219 13.29 19.33 -14.76
CA GLU A 219 11.99 19.52 -15.40
C GLU A 219 11.25 18.20 -15.69
N ASP A 220 11.95 17.06 -15.63
CA ASP A 220 11.43 15.70 -15.81
C ASP A 220 11.20 15.00 -14.45
N GLN A 221 11.10 15.78 -13.36
CA GLN A 221 10.96 15.26 -12.00
C GLN A 221 9.69 15.78 -11.34
N VAL A 222 9.15 14.96 -10.44
CA VAL A 222 8.05 15.36 -9.56
C VAL A 222 8.35 14.94 -8.13
N LEU A 223 8.31 15.89 -7.20
CA LEU A 223 8.37 15.63 -5.76
C LEU A 223 6.96 15.47 -5.21
N ILE A 224 6.68 14.31 -4.63
CA ILE A 224 5.44 13.95 -3.95
C ILE A 224 5.61 14.17 -2.45
N LYS A 225 4.60 14.74 -1.80
CA LYS A 225 4.58 14.97 -0.34
C LYS A 225 3.38 14.28 0.29
N TYR A 226 3.68 13.43 1.25
CA TYR A 226 2.73 12.75 2.11
C TYR A 226 2.76 13.34 3.50
N ASP A 227 1.60 13.71 4.04
CA ASP A 227 1.46 14.12 5.43
C ASP A 227 1.75 12.93 6.36
N ALA A 228 1.25 11.75 5.99
CA ALA A 228 1.67 10.49 6.59
C ALA A 228 1.50 9.31 5.63
N MET A 229 2.34 8.29 5.82
CA MET A 229 2.52 7.18 4.88
C MET A 229 2.98 5.94 5.64
N GLN A 230 2.14 4.90 5.65
CA GLN A 230 2.51 3.55 6.09
C GLN A 230 2.86 2.67 4.89
N THR A 231 2.12 2.87 3.80
CA THR A 231 2.25 2.16 2.54
C THR A 231 2.26 3.18 1.41
N MET A 232 3.13 2.98 0.42
CA MET A 232 3.12 3.73 -0.83
C MET A 232 3.09 2.75 -1.99
N GLN A 233 2.23 3.00 -2.97
CA GLN A 233 2.24 2.28 -4.24
C GLN A 233 2.60 3.24 -5.36
N VAL A 234 3.49 2.80 -6.24
CA VAL A 234 3.90 3.54 -7.42
C VAL A 234 3.79 2.64 -8.64
N ASN A 235 3.21 3.17 -9.69
CA ASN A 235 3.08 2.51 -10.98
C ASN A 235 4.02 3.17 -11.96
N PHE A 236 4.94 2.39 -12.54
CA PHE A 236 5.90 2.86 -13.52
C PHE A 236 5.60 2.26 -14.88
N GLY A 237 5.51 3.09 -15.92
CA GLY A 237 5.19 2.59 -17.24
C GLY A 237 5.44 3.56 -18.38
N ASN A 238 5.09 3.10 -19.57
CA ASN A 238 5.17 3.86 -20.80
C ASN A 238 3.85 3.80 -21.57
N VAL A 239 3.50 4.87 -22.26
CA VAL A 239 2.29 4.89 -23.10
C VAL A 239 2.40 4.00 -24.34
N VAL A 240 3.62 3.68 -24.78
CA VAL A 240 3.90 2.76 -25.88
C VAL A 240 4.49 1.46 -25.35
N ALA A 241 3.83 0.35 -25.67
CA ALA A 241 4.31 -0.98 -25.32
C ALA A 241 5.63 -1.33 -26.03
N GLY A 242 6.42 -2.22 -25.42
CA GLY A 242 7.69 -2.72 -25.97
C GLY A 242 8.89 -1.79 -25.81
N GLN A 243 8.74 -0.64 -25.15
CA GLN A 243 9.85 0.27 -24.86
C GLN A 243 10.55 -0.07 -23.54
N THR A 244 11.86 0.16 -23.48
CA THR A 244 12.64 0.12 -22.23
C THR A 244 12.59 1.47 -21.56
N ASN A 245 12.34 1.47 -20.25
CA ASN A 245 12.17 2.67 -19.46
C ASN A 245 12.98 2.58 -18.19
N TYR A 246 13.44 3.73 -17.72
CA TYR A 246 14.30 3.87 -16.56
C TYR A 246 13.61 4.78 -15.56
N PHE A 247 13.50 4.33 -14.31
CA PHE A 247 12.82 5.10 -13.27
C PHE A 247 13.65 5.13 -12.01
N GLY A 248 13.54 6.23 -11.27
CA GLY A 248 14.09 6.37 -9.94
C GLY A 248 13.10 7.01 -8.98
N LEU A 249 13.10 6.55 -7.74
CA LEU A 249 12.49 7.24 -6.61
C LEU A 249 13.59 7.70 -5.67
N VAL A 250 13.54 8.94 -5.22
CA VAL A 250 14.43 9.53 -4.22
C VAL A 250 13.60 9.82 -2.97
N PHE A 251 13.86 9.12 -1.87
CA PHE A 251 13.15 9.35 -0.61
C PHE A 251 13.86 10.43 0.19
N GLY A 252 13.36 11.67 0.09
CA GLY A 252 13.95 12.86 0.69
C GLY A 252 13.54 14.13 -0.07
N GLY A 253 14.26 15.22 0.19
CA GLY A 253 14.06 16.49 -0.50
C GLY A 253 14.33 16.43 -2.01
N TRP A 254 14.01 17.54 -2.70
CA TRP A 254 14.23 17.71 -4.14
C TRP A 254 15.71 17.45 -4.51
N PRO A 255 16.01 16.48 -5.40
CA PRO A 255 17.38 16.13 -5.77
C PRO A 255 17.92 16.97 -6.94
N GLY A 256 17.05 17.59 -7.73
CA GLY A 256 17.42 18.39 -8.90
C GLY A 256 17.99 19.75 -8.53
N THR A 257 18.62 20.42 -9.49
CA THR A 257 18.94 21.85 -9.38
C THR A 257 17.67 22.70 -9.52
N GLY A 258 17.70 23.93 -9.01
CA GLY A 258 16.57 24.85 -9.07
C GLY A 258 15.60 24.68 -7.90
N VAL A 259 14.50 25.44 -7.95
CA VAL A 259 13.46 25.46 -6.90
C VAL A 259 12.13 25.06 -7.53
N PRO A 260 11.56 23.89 -7.19
CA PRO A 260 10.28 23.48 -7.73
C PRO A 260 9.15 24.31 -7.11
N VAL A 261 8.07 24.50 -7.88
CA VAL A 261 6.83 25.12 -7.43
C VAL A 261 5.93 24.04 -6.84
N GLU A 262 5.31 24.32 -5.69
CA GLU A 262 4.40 23.42 -4.99
C GLU A 262 2.94 23.61 -5.44
N TYR A 263 2.22 22.50 -5.58
CA TYR A 263 0.82 22.44 -5.97
C TYR A 263 0.04 21.52 -5.00
N PRO A 264 -1.21 21.87 -4.65
CA PRO A 264 -2.08 20.95 -3.94
C PRO A 264 -2.50 19.78 -4.85
N ASN A 265 -2.63 18.58 -4.29
CA ASN A 265 -3.24 17.47 -5.00
C ASN A 265 -4.78 17.59 -4.97
N VAL A 266 -5.33 18.25 -5.98
CA VAL A 266 -6.79 18.42 -6.13
C VAL A 266 -7.52 17.12 -6.51
N PHE A 267 -6.80 16.05 -6.84
CA PHE A 267 -7.35 14.74 -7.19
C PHE A 267 -7.48 13.81 -5.99
N ASN A 268 -6.97 14.21 -4.83
CA ASN A 268 -7.06 13.43 -3.59
C ASN A 268 -8.43 13.66 -2.92
N ALA A 269 -9.26 12.61 -2.87
CA ALA A 269 -10.50 12.62 -2.12
C ALA A 269 -10.22 12.42 -0.63
N PRO A 270 -10.86 13.19 0.27
CA PRO A 270 -10.71 12.98 1.71
C PRO A 270 -11.35 11.64 2.12
N PRO A 271 -10.83 10.97 3.16
CA PRO A 271 -11.47 9.80 3.72
C PRO A 271 -12.89 10.12 4.21
N THR A 272 -13.78 9.14 4.08
CA THR A 272 -15.12 9.19 4.64
C THR A 272 -15.24 8.23 5.80
N SER A 273 -15.98 8.63 6.83
CA SER A 273 -16.28 7.79 7.98
C SER A 273 -17.68 8.07 8.49
N GLU A 274 -18.35 7.07 9.03
CA GLU A 274 -19.64 7.22 9.70
C GLU A 274 -19.54 6.88 11.18
N SER A 275 -20.40 7.51 11.99
CA SER A 275 -20.50 7.17 13.42
C SER A 275 -21.34 5.92 13.60
N THR A 276 -20.86 4.96 14.40
CA THR A 276 -21.66 3.81 14.83
C THR A 276 -21.96 3.88 16.33
N GLY A 277 -23.14 3.39 16.70
CA GLY A 277 -23.52 3.18 18.10
C GLY A 277 -23.27 1.73 18.49
N LEU A 278 -22.59 1.52 19.62
CA LEU A 278 -22.39 0.19 20.19
C LEU A 278 -22.89 0.15 21.62
N LYS A 279 -23.57 -0.94 21.96
CA LYS A 279 -23.83 -1.31 23.35
C LYS A 279 -22.68 -2.17 23.83
N VAL A 280 -21.88 -1.63 24.74
CA VAL A 280 -20.83 -2.37 25.43
C VAL A 280 -21.35 -2.78 26.81
N LEU A 281 -20.90 -3.92 27.34
CA LEU A 281 -21.25 -4.29 28.72
C LEU A 281 -20.61 -3.28 29.68
N ASP A 282 -21.38 -2.77 30.64
CA ASP A 282 -20.85 -2.04 31.79
C ASP A 282 -20.22 -3.06 32.74
N THR A 283 -18.89 -3.09 32.78
CA THR A 283 -18.12 -4.05 33.59
C THR A 283 -17.42 -3.37 34.77
N THR A 284 -18.17 -2.63 35.58
CA THR A 284 -17.69 -2.19 36.90
C THR A 284 -17.40 -3.35 37.87
N THR A 285 -17.77 -4.59 37.55
CA THR A 285 -17.62 -5.75 38.45
C THR A 285 -17.16 -7.09 37.82
N ALA A 286 -16.82 -7.16 36.53
CA ALA A 286 -16.37 -8.41 35.90
C ALA A 286 -15.15 -8.22 34.99
N ALA A 287 -14.21 -9.17 35.03
CA ALA A 287 -12.96 -9.22 34.25
C ALA A 287 -13.15 -9.46 32.72
N SER A 288 -14.29 -9.04 32.16
CA SER A 288 -14.65 -9.22 30.76
C SER A 288 -14.46 -7.91 29.99
N PHE A 289 -13.56 -7.93 29.01
CA PHE A 289 -13.35 -6.83 28.07
C PHE A 289 -14.32 -6.96 26.90
N THR A 290 -14.93 -5.83 26.47
CA THR A 290 -15.67 -5.81 25.21
C THR A 290 -14.70 -5.50 24.08
N VAL A 291 -14.47 -6.48 23.19
CA VAL A 291 -13.72 -6.27 21.96
C VAL A 291 -14.62 -5.54 20.97
N ILE A 292 -14.23 -4.34 20.55
CA ILE A 292 -14.93 -3.58 19.54
C ILE A 292 -14.42 -4.05 18.16
N PRO A 293 -15.28 -4.62 17.30
CA PRO A 293 -14.84 -5.06 15.98
C PRO A 293 -14.53 -3.86 15.09
N ILE A 294 -13.55 -4.01 14.18
CA ILE A 294 -13.16 -2.93 13.25
C ILE A 294 -14.32 -2.50 12.34
N SER A 295 -15.28 -3.39 12.08
CA SER A 295 -16.51 -3.07 11.36
C SER A 295 -17.38 -2.01 12.03
N SER A 296 -17.13 -1.71 13.31
CA SER A 296 -17.76 -0.59 14.02
C SER A 296 -17.12 0.76 13.70
N PHE A 297 -16.05 0.78 12.93
CA PHE A 297 -15.41 1.99 12.43
C PHE A 297 -15.49 1.98 10.90
N PRO A 298 -16.69 2.19 10.31
CA PRO A 298 -16.84 2.27 8.87
C PRO A 298 -15.99 3.44 8.37
N PHE A 299 -14.95 3.08 7.62
CA PHE A 299 -13.95 3.95 7.05
C PHE A 299 -13.78 3.56 5.58
N ALA A 300 -13.87 4.54 4.70
CA ALA A 300 -13.61 4.36 3.28
C ALA A 300 -12.70 5.47 2.79
N ASP A 301 -11.66 5.07 2.08
CA ASP A 301 -10.65 5.97 1.58
C ASP A 301 -10.13 5.42 0.26
N ALA A 302 -10.61 6.01 -0.84
CA ALA A 302 -10.26 5.56 -2.18
C ALA A 302 -8.79 5.80 -2.51
N ASP A 303 -8.17 6.80 -1.86
CA ASP A 303 -6.82 7.25 -2.15
C ASP A 303 -5.78 6.74 -1.16
N ASN A 304 -6.19 6.02 -0.10
CA ASN A 304 -5.32 5.57 0.99
C ASN A 304 -4.55 6.71 1.67
N ASN A 305 -5.25 7.81 1.94
CA ASN A 305 -4.79 8.83 2.86
C ASN A 305 -4.44 8.23 4.24
N PRO A 306 -3.59 8.91 5.01
CA PRO A 306 -3.25 8.45 6.35
C PRO A 306 -4.45 8.46 7.29
N PHE A 307 -4.67 7.32 7.95
CA PHE A 307 -5.61 7.21 9.06
C PHE A 307 -5.04 7.93 10.29
N THR A 308 -5.61 9.08 10.65
CA THR A 308 -5.03 9.96 11.69
C THR A 308 -5.47 9.62 13.10
N GLN A 309 -6.73 9.22 13.31
CA GLN A 309 -7.27 8.89 14.64
C GLN A 309 -8.56 8.08 14.59
N VAL A 310 -8.78 7.26 15.63
CA VAL A 310 -10.10 6.75 16.02
C VAL A 310 -10.62 7.61 17.16
N LYS A 311 -11.87 8.09 17.09
CA LYS A 311 -12.51 8.83 18.19
C LYS A 311 -13.70 8.06 18.74
N ILE A 312 -13.70 7.80 20.05
CA ILE A 312 -14.90 7.41 20.80
C ILE A 312 -15.55 8.71 21.28
N ALA A 313 -16.62 9.14 20.59
CA ALA A 313 -17.19 10.46 20.79
C ALA A 313 -17.92 10.60 22.13
N THR A 314 -18.64 9.54 22.55
CA THR A 314 -19.43 9.52 23.78
C THR A 314 -19.48 8.10 24.32
N VAL A 315 -19.32 7.96 25.64
CA VAL A 315 -19.67 6.75 26.37
C VAL A 315 -20.81 7.15 27.31
N SER A 316 -22.03 6.81 26.97
CA SER A 316 -23.21 7.06 27.81
C SER A 316 -23.51 5.81 28.64
N ALA A 317 -23.76 5.99 29.94
CA ALA A 317 -24.36 4.95 30.76
C ALA A 317 -25.76 4.62 30.19
N GLY A 318 -26.01 3.33 29.99
CA GLY A 318 -27.33 2.82 29.56
C GLY A 318 -28.30 2.71 30.72
#